data_AF-A0A8T4KCG7-F1
#
_entry.id   AF-A0A8T4KCG7-F1
#
_cell.length_a   1.000
_cell.length_b   1.000
_cell.length_c   1.000
_cell.angle_alpha   90.00
_cell.angle_beta   90.00
_cell.angle_gamma   90.00
#
_symmetry.space_group_name_H-M   'P 1'
#
loop_
_entity.id
_entity.type
_entity.pdbx_description
1 polymer ?
#
loop_
_entity_poly.entity_id
_entity_poly.type
_entity_poly.pdbx_seq_one_letter_code
_entity_poly.pdbx_strand_id
1 'polypeptide(L)'
;MQKSNKHEQIQAIKQRLNDALNRSKLNINQLTDAINESNDIEVNYGTVRNVLDQSKDAIDLTTVIAICRYLHLDTAMILSRPGTKDTTYQSNGNFLASGNFTVLDDPKYFGEFHGFFYSPNHKSPELIRFDLEIAQKNAQATATMHYHGRPTSVEGKPYTDPRVLYGTPYVDARHSTIFLLLTNETGDFYFLYFNWQHFRSHGLYFRRGIALTPSSLRDNPVLFMNFVLFALPIDEADTSYVSGLLAEVSPSFCISQEKVNQLRSKEPLIESFFQAFGYILEHEKQPMYTINETQILSTSNPHMDEVDVIKAMLLLKDASLSPKRIAYEDVEAYAAFSKNFLQKAKRKD
;
A
#
# COMPACT_ATOMS: atom_id res chain seq x y z
N MET A 1 28.66 27.83 35.30
CA MET A 1 27.79 26.69 35.70
C MET A 1 27.50 25.87 34.46
N GLN A 2 28.00 24.64 34.38
CA GLN A 2 27.56 23.69 33.35
C GLN A 2 26.08 23.39 33.61
N LYS A 3 25.20 23.78 32.67
CA LYS A 3 23.79 23.37 32.72
C LYS A 3 23.77 21.84 32.64
N SER A 4 23.02 21.19 33.53
CA SER A 4 22.90 19.74 33.55
C SER A 4 22.39 19.25 32.18
N ASN A 5 22.93 18.14 31.65
CA ASN A 5 22.46 17.49 30.43
C ASN A 5 20.93 17.30 30.40
N LYS A 6 20.29 17.16 31.58
CA LYS A 6 18.83 17.08 31.74
C LYS A 6 18.13 18.40 31.38
N HIS A 7 18.65 19.54 31.82
CA HIS A 7 18.09 20.85 31.50
C HIS A 7 18.17 21.12 29.99
N GLU A 8 19.31 20.80 29.36
CA GLU A 8 19.47 20.94 27.91
C GLU A 8 18.50 20.05 27.12
N GLN A 9 18.26 18.82 27.59
CA GLN A 9 17.26 17.92 27.00
C GLN A 9 15.84 18.47 27.12
N ILE A 10 15.45 18.98 28.29
CA ILE A 10 14.12 19.55 28.52
C ILE A 10 13.92 20.76 27.61
N GLN A 11 14.89 21.67 27.55
CA GLN A 11 14.80 22.86 26.71
C GLN A 11 14.71 22.49 25.22
N ALA A 12 15.45 21.47 24.76
CA ALA A 12 15.34 20.98 23.38
C ALA A 12 13.94 20.42 23.07
N ILE A 13 13.34 19.66 23.98
CA ILE A 13 11.97 19.14 23.82
C ILE A 13 10.96 20.30 23.75
N LYS A 14 11.06 21.26 24.69
CA LYS A 14 10.16 22.42 24.75
C LYS A 14 10.27 23.30 23.51
N GLN A 15 11.48 23.53 23.01
CA GLN A 15 11.70 24.27 21.78
C GLN A 15 10.97 23.62 20.61
N ARG A 16 11.14 22.31 20.42
CA ARG A 16 10.47 21.57 19.32
C ARG A 16 8.95 21.60 19.43
N LEU A 17 8.39 21.47 20.63
CA LEU A 17 6.95 21.55 20.86
C LEU A 17 6.38 22.95 20.60
N ASN A 18 7.10 24.01 21.02
CA ASN A 18 6.71 25.38 20.70
C ASN A 18 6.76 25.66 19.20
N ASP A 19 7.78 25.15 18.51
CA ASP A 19 7.90 25.29 17.06
C ASP A 19 6.74 24.59 16.35
N ALA A 20 6.33 23.40 16.82
CA ALA A 20 5.15 22.70 16.31
C ALA A 20 3.83 23.45 16.58
N LEU A 21 3.64 23.98 17.80
CA LEU A 21 2.45 24.76 18.15
C LEU A 21 2.32 26.02 17.29
N ASN A 22 3.40 26.78 17.14
CA ASN A 22 3.42 27.99 16.32
C ASN A 22 3.00 27.70 14.86
N ARG A 23 3.37 26.52 14.32
CA ARG A 23 3.00 26.08 12.97
C ARG A 23 1.53 25.70 12.84
N SER A 24 0.95 25.09 13.88
CA SER A 24 -0.47 24.73 13.92
C SER A 24 -1.41 25.94 13.93
N LYS A 25 -0.88 27.14 14.23
CA LYS A 25 -1.64 28.40 14.42
C LYS A 25 -2.68 28.33 15.55
N LEU A 26 -2.61 27.32 16.41
CA LEU A 26 -3.43 27.22 17.61
C LEU A 26 -2.78 27.99 18.75
N ASN A 27 -3.60 28.60 19.59
CA ASN A 27 -3.14 29.06 20.90
C ASN A 27 -3.25 27.93 21.94
N ILE A 28 -2.64 28.12 23.12
CA ILE A 28 -2.59 27.08 24.16
C ILE A 28 -3.99 26.64 24.63
N ASN A 29 -4.97 27.56 24.70
CA ASN A 29 -6.35 27.22 25.07
C ASN A 29 -6.96 26.30 24.00
N GLN A 30 -6.88 26.71 22.74
CA GLN A 30 -7.41 25.93 21.60
C GLN A 30 -6.77 24.57 21.48
N LEU A 31 -5.45 24.47 21.71
CA LEU A 31 -4.74 23.19 21.74
C LEU A 31 -5.25 22.30 22.88
N THR A 32 -5.46 22.87 24.06
CA THR A 32 -5.95 22.11 25.23
C THR A 32 -7.36 21.58 24.98
N ASP A 33 -8.26 22.43 24.48
CA ASP A 33 -9.64 22.05 24.18
C ASP A 33 -9.68 20.97 23.11
N ALA A 34 -8.91 21.12 22.03
CA ALA A 34 -8.91 20.17 20.93
C ALA A 34 -8.28 18.80 21.29
N ILE A 35 -7.29 18.77 22.19
CA ILE A 35 -6.76 17.51 22.76
C ILE A 35 -7.84 16.81 23.60
N ASN A 36 -8.58 17.56 24.41
CA ASN A 36 -9.61 16.99 25.28
C ASN A 36 -10.85 16.52 24.50
N GLU A 37 -11.16 17.16 23.37
CA GLU A 37 -12.22 16.74 22.44
C GLU A 37 -11.87 15.45 21.67
N SER A 38 -10.59 15.10 21.53
CA SER A 38 -10.15 13.91 20.80
C SER A 38 -10.17 12.60 21.62
N ASN A 39 -10.76 12.59 22.81
CA ASN A 39 -11.09 11.43 23.67
C ASN A 39 -9.96 10.47 24.12
N ASP A 40 -8.68 10.73 23.82
CA ASP A 40 -7.58 9.79 24.13
C ASP A 40 -6.83 10.07 25.45
N ILE A 41 -6.46 11.32 25.73
CA ILE A 41 -5.68 11.71 26.91
C ILE A 41 -6.16 13.09 27.37
N GLU A 42 -6.76 13.16 28.57
CA GLU A 42 -7.17 14.42 29.15
C GLU A 42 -5.95 15.21 29.65
N VAL A 43 -5.86 16.48 29.26
CA VAL A 43 -4.79 17.39 29.65
C VAL A 43 -5.35 18.66 30.31
N ASN A 44 -4.66 19.11 31.36
CA ASN A 44 -4.98 20.37 32.01
C ASN A 44 -4.21 21.53 31.35
N TYR A 45 -4.90 22.65 31.10
CA TYR A 45 -4.30 23.87 30.53
C TYR A 45 -3.01 24.31 31.24
N GLY A 46 -2.98 24.28 32.56
CA GLY A 46 -1.80 24.65 33.35
C GLY A 46 -0.60 23.75 33.06
N THR A 47 -0.84 22.46 32.84
CA THR A 47 0.19 21.47 32.49
C THR A 47 0.67 21.67 31.06
N VAL A 48 -0.22 21.90 30.10
CA VAL A 48 0.12 22.24 28.70
C VAL A 48 0.97 23.51 28.65
N ARG A 49 0.55 24.56 29.36
CA ARG A 49 1.31 25.80 29.49
C ARG A 49 2.70 25.57 30.10
N ASN A 50 2.81 24.76 31.16
CA ASN A 50 4.10 24.46 31.78
C ASN A 50 5.03 23.69 30.86
N VAL A 51 4.49 22.75 30.07
CA VAL A 51 5.27 21.97 29.08
C VAL A 51 5.79 22.88 27.96
N LEU A 52 5.02 23.88 27.54
CA LEU A 52 5.42 24.83 26.49
C LEU A 52 6.25 26.01 27.03
N ASP A 53 6.26 26.25 28.33
CA ASP A 53 7.01 27.35 28.93
C ASP A 53 8.52 27.03 29.03
N GLN A 54 9.34 27.70 28.21
CA GLN A 54 10.79 27.55 28.18
C GLN A 54 11.48 28.02 29.46
N SER A 55 10.84 28.87 30.27
CA SER A 55 11.41 29.34 31.55
C SER A 55 11.35 28.28 32.65
N LYS A 56 10.60 27.20 32.45
CA LYS A 56 10.39 26.13 33.43
C LYS A 56 11.13 24.87 33.02
N ASP A 57 11.63 24.13 34.01
CA ASP A 57 12.25 22.81 33.80
C ASP A 57 11.31 21.63 34.10
N ALA A 58 10.06 21.90 34.48
CA ALA A 58 9.05 20.87 34.62
C ALA A 58 8.58 20.42 33.23
N ILE A 59 8.55 19.10 33.02
CA ILE A 59 7.97 18.48 31.82
C ILE A 59 7.10 17.30 32.25
N ASP A 60 5.88 17.28 31.76
CA ASP A 60 4.93 16.18 31.97
C ASP A 60 4.89 15.36 30.68
N LEU A 61 5.39 14.12 30.73
CA LEU A 61 5.55 13.30 29.53
C LEU A 61 4.20 12.90 28.92
N THR A 62 3.17 12.70 29.73
CA THR A 62 1.81 12.39 29.27
C THR A 62 1.25 13.54 28.43
N THR A 63 1.44 14.77 28.90
CA THR A 63 1.05 15.99 28.17
C THR A 63 1.88 16.17 26.89
N VAL A 64 3.18 15.86 26.92
CA VAL A 64 4.02 15.85 25.71
C VAL A 64 3.47 14.87 24.68
N ILE A 65 3.13 13.64 25.09
CA ILE A 65 2.56 12.61 24.22
C ILE A 65 1.21 13.07 23.66
N ALA A 66 0.35 13.67 24.48
CA ALA A 66 -0.96 14.17 24.04
C ALA A 66 -0.81 15.27 22.97
N ILE A 67 0.10 16.23 23.16
CA ILE A 67 0.43 17.25 22.16
C ILE A 67 0.97 16.60 20.89
N CYS A 68 1.88 15.62 21.01
CA CYS A 68 2.41 14.91 19.86
C CYS A 68 1.33 14.17 19.07
N ARG A 69 0.39 13.49 19.74
CA ARG A 69 -0.69 12.75 19.08
C ARG A 69 -1.63 13.68 18.32
N TYR A 70 -2.09 14.74 18.97
CA TYR A 70 -3.00 15.70 18.38
C TYR A 70 -2.37 16.46 17.21
N LEU A 71 -1.10 16.85 17.32
CA LEU A 71 -0.37 17.53 16.24
C LEU A 71 0.33 16.57 15.25
N HIS A 72 0.08 15.26 15.35
CA HIS A 72 0.69 14.20 14.53
C HIS A 72 2.23 14.28 14.45
N LEU A 73 2.88 14.54 15.59
CA LEU A 73 4.33 14.64 15.71
C LEU A 73 4.97 13.28 16.00
N ASP A 74 6.13 13.03 15.39
CA ASP A 74 7.00 11.92 15.77
C ASP A 74 7.53 12.13 17.19
N THR A 75 7.05 11.33 18.13
CA THR A 75 7.44 11.41 19.54
C THR A 75 8.92 11.08 19.74
N ALA A 76 9.50 10.20 18.92
CA ALA A 76 10.93 9.86 19.00
C ALA A 76 11.81 11.05 18.57
N MET A 77 11.37 11.81 17.56
CA MET A 77 12.02 13.09 17.20
C MET A 77 11.93 14.06 18.37
N ILE A 78 10.74 14.29 18.94
CA ILE A 78 10.54 15.30 19.99
C ILE A 78 11.47 15.03 21.19
N LEU A 79 11.59 13.75 21.57
CA LEU A 79 12.41 13.29 22.69
C LEU A 79 13.90 13.05 22.35
N SER A 80 14.33 13.32 21.12
CA SER A 80 15.72 13.11 20.68
C SER A 80 16.73 14.03 21.40
N ARG A 81 18.03 13.70 21.31
CA ARG A 81 19.10 14.44 21.99
C ARG A 81 19.16 15.93 21.58
N PRO A 82 19.72 16.82 22.41
CA PRO A 82 19.91 18.22 22.03
C PRO A 82 20.83 18.32 20.82
N GLY A 83 20.53 19.22 19.89
CA GLY A 83 21.30 19.36 18.65
C GLY A 83 21.07 18.25 17.61
N THR A 84 20.18 17.28 17.87
CA THR A 84 19.61 16.46 16.79
C THR A 84 18.98 17.43 15.79
N LYS A 85 19.57 17.47 14.58
CA LYS A 85 19.02 18.25 13.47
C LYS A 85 17.57 17.86 13.33
N ASP A 86 16.71 18.86 13.38
CA ASP A 86 15.29 18.68 13.19
C ASP A 86 15.06 17.99 11.83
N THR A 87 14.87 16.67 11.83
CA THR A 87 14.48 15.88 10.66
C THR A 87 12.99 16.02 10.36
N THR A 88 12.23 16.57 11.31
CA THR A 88 10.91 17.15 11.06
C THR A 88 11.04 18.40 10.17
N TYR A 89 12.25 18.92 9.96
CA TYR A 89 12.63 19.96 9.01
C TYR A 89 13.58 19.49 7.90
N GLN A 90 13.50 18.22 7.49
CA GLN A 90 13.54 17.98 6.05
C GLN A 90 12.23 18.51 5.44
N SER A 91 12.08 19.83 5.40
CA SER A 91 11.00 20.57 4.72
C SER A 91 9.56 20.22 5.15
N ASN A 92 8.59 21.03 4.73
CA ASN A 92 7.33 20.51 4.20
C ASN A 92 7.61 19.66 2.96
N GLY A 93 8.40 18.64 3.18
CA GLY A 93 8.98 17.76 2.23
C GLY A 93 9.15 16.45 2.95
N ASN A 94 8.00 15.82 3.19
CA ASN A 94 7.84 14.53 2.53
C ASN A 94 8.75 14.50 1.30
N PHE A 95 9.57 13.48 1.08
CA PHE A 95 10.16 13.33 -0.26
C PHE A 95 9.08 13.41 -1.37
N LEU A 96 7.81 13.21 -0.99
CA LEU A 96 6.55 13.38 -1.70
C LEU A 96 5.98 14.82 -1.75
N ALA A 97 6.54 15.79 -1.03
CA ALA A 97 6.16 17.20 -1.01
C ALA A 97 7.32 18.13 -1.39
N SER A 98 8.50 17.58 -1.70
CA SER A 98 9.62 18.30 -2.31
C SER A 98 9.30 18.65 -3.78
N GLY A 99 8.23 19.41 -4.03
CA GLY A 99 7.83 20.02 -5.31
C GLY A 99 7.55 19.10 -6.52
N ASN A 100 8.01 17.85 -6.51
CA ASN A 100 7.95 16.94 -7.65
C ASN A 100 6.69 16.07 -7.65
N PHE A 101 6.12 15.83 -6.48
CA PHE A 101 4.85 15.13 -6.32
C PHE A 101 3.87 16.08 -5.64
N THR A 102 2.62 15.98 -6.05
CA THR A 102 1.53 16.84 -5.55
C THR A 102 0.55 15.97 -4.79
N VAL A 103 -0.06 16.49 -3.71
CA VAL A 103 -1.18 15.79 -3.09
C VAL A 103 -2.29 15.71 -4.13
N LEU A 104 -2.92 14.54 -4.26
CA LEU A 104 -4.04 14.34 -5.18
C LEU A 104 -5.13 15.39 -4.92
N ASP A 105 -5.47 16.16 -5.95
CA ASP A 105 -6.51 17.17 -5.92
C ASP A 105 -7.63 16.90 -6.94
N ASP A 106 -7.52 15.83 -7.72
CA ASP A 106 -8.49 15.42 -8.73
C ASP A 106 -9.73 14.78 -8.08
N PRO A 107 -10.90 15.45 -8.09
CA PRO A 107 -12.10 14.93 -7.44
C PRO A 107 -12.64 13.66 -8.09
N LYS A 108 -12.22 13.33 -9.33
CA LYS A 108 -12.62 12.09 -10.01
C LYS A 108 -12.05 10.84 -9.35
N TYR A 109 -11.02 11.00 -8.53
CA TYR A 109 -10.43 9.92 -7.74
C TYR A 109 -10.97 9.86 -6.30
N PHE A 110 -11.87 10.76 -5.91
CA PHE A 110 -12.49 10.72 -4.58
C PHE A 110 -13.72 9.81 -4.59
N GLY A 111 -13.86 9.02 -3.54
CA GLY A 111 -14.92 8.02 -3.39
C GLY A 111 -14.48 6.81 -2.59
N GLU A 112 -15.38 5.84 -2.50
CA GLU A 112 -15.13 4.52 -1.92
C GLU A 112 -14.87 3.51 -3.05
N PHE A 113 -13.85 2.70 -2.88
CA PHE A 113 -13.43 1.69 -3.85
C PHE A 113 -13.30 0.33 -3.19
N HIS A 114 -13.72 -0.71 -3.89
CA HIS A 114 -13.62 -2.09 -3.47
C HIS A 114 -12.41 -2.74 -4.12
N GLY A 115 -11.45 -3.09 -3.31
CA GLY A 115 -10.17 -3.61 -3.73
C GLY A 115 -9.95 -5.07 -3.43
N PHE A 116 -9.10 -5.70 -4.23
CA PHE A 116 -8.68 -7.08 -4.03
C PHE A 116 -7.18 -7.23 -4.27
N PHE A 117 -6.54 -8.03 -3.42
CA PHE A 117 -5.19 -8.55 -3.63
C PHE A 117 -5.06 -9.89 -2.90
N TYR A 118 -3.95 -10.60 -3.09
CA TYR A 118 -3.72 -11.84 -2.38
C TYR A 118 -3.13 -11.63 -0.97
N SER A 119 -3.44 -12.54 -0.04
CA SER A 119 -2.98 -12.47 1.35
C SER A 119 -1.48 -12.18 1.50
N PRO A 120 -1.05 -11.39 2.50
CA PRO A 120 0.36 -11.25 2.86
C PRO A 120 1.02 -12.56 3.33
N ASN A 121 0.25 -13.64 3.52
CA ASN A 121 0.81 -14.98 3.60
C ASN A 121 0.97 -15.57 2.19
N HIS A 122 2.16 -15.49 1.61
CA HIS A 122 2.41 -15.98 0.25
C HIS A 122 2.23 -17.50 0.08
N LYS A 123 2.14 -18.27 1.18
CA LYS A 123 1.81 -19.72 1.16
C LYS A 123 0.30 -19.99 1.11
N SER A 124 -0.53 -19.00 1.44
CA SER A 124 -1.99 -19.11 1.40
C SER A 124 -2.52 -18.59 0.07
N PRO A 125 -3.32 -19.35 -0.71
CA PRO A 125 -3.95 -18.86 -1.94
C PRO A 125 -5.12 -17.89 -1.68
N GLU A 126 -5.36 -17.51 -0.42
CA GLU A 126 -6.46 -16.65 -0.02
C GLU A 126 -6.42 -15.28 -0.71
N LEU A 127 -7.56 -14.94 -1.33
CA LEU A 127 -7.83 -13.62 -1.86
C LEU A 127 -8.41 -12.76 -0.74
N ILE A 128 -7.84 -11.57 -0.56
CA ILE A 128 -8.26 -10.60 0.44
C ILE A 128 -8.99 -9.46 -0.25
N ARG A 129 -10.15 -9.11 0.31
CA ARG A 129 -10.85 -7.87 -0.01
C ARG A 129 -10.36 -6.76 0.91
N PHE A 130 -10.26 -5.56 0.38
CA PHE A 130 -10.12 -4.33 1.16
C PHE A 130 -11.05 -3.26 0.59
N ASP A 131 -11.48 -2.30 1.40
CA ASP A 131 -12.15 -1.10 0.91
C ASP A 131 -11.19 0.09 1.07
N LEU A 132 -11.09 0.92 0.04
CA LEU A 132 -10.25 2.11 0.01
C LEU A 132 -11.13 3.34 -0.18
N GLU A 133 -11.20 4.18 0.84
CA GLU A 133 -11.83 5.49 0.76
C GLU A 133 -10.76 6.54 0.44
N ILE A 134 -10.97 7.34 -0.59
CA ILE A 134 -10.19 8.54 -0.88
C ILE A 134 -11.11 9.74 -0.74
N ALA A 135 -10.85 10.62 0.22
CA ALA A 135 -11.72 11.75 0.54
C ALA A 135 -10.92 13.01 0.80
N GLN A 136 -11.52 14.17 0.48
CA GLN A 136 -10.96 15.47 0.84
C GLN A 136 -11.39 15.84 2.26
N LYS A 137 -10.43 15.96 3.18
CA LYS A 137 -10.64 16.41 4.56
C LYS A 137 -9.75 17.63 4.81
N ASN A 138 -10.33 18.74 5.29
CA ASN A 138 -9.59 19.99 5.61
C ASN A 138 -8.69 20.50 4.46
N ALA A 139 -9.20 20.48 3.22
CA ALA A 139 -8.49 20.87 2.01
C ALA A 139 -7.28 19.99 1.60
N GLN A 140 -7.11 18.82 2.21
CA GLN A 140 -6.13 17.81 1.80
C GLN A 140 -6.83 16.50 1.45
N ALA A 141 -6.35 15.80 0.42
CA ALA A 141 -6.80 14.44 0.16
C ALA A 141 -6.24 13.48 1.21
N THR A 142 -7.10 12.61 1.70
CA THR A 142 -6.78 11.57 2.68
C THR A 142 -7.25 10.23 2.13
N ALA A 143 -6.54 9.17 2.48
CA ALA A 143 -6.92 7.82 2.11
C ALA A 143 -7.03 6.93 3.35
N THR A 144 -8.09 6.14 3.41
CA THR A 144 -8.35 5.17 4.47
C THR A 144 -8.60 3.81 3.85
N MET A 145 -7.84 2.80 4.28
CA MET A 145 -7.97 1.43 3.78
C MET A 145 -8.47 0.51 4.90
N HIS A 146 -9.61 -0.12 4.69
CA HIS A 146 -10.16 -1.16 5.55
C HIS A 146 -9.79 -2.52 5.00
N TYR A 147 -8.93 -3.25 5.70
CA TYR A 147 -8.50 -4.59 5.32
C TYR A 147 -9.45 -5.64 5.92
N HIS A 148 -10.02 -6.50 5.07
CA HIS A 148 -11.02 -7.50 5.48
C HIS A 148 -10.49 -8.94 5.48
N GLY A 149 -9.17 -9.11 5.63
CA GLY A 149 -8.62 -10.45 5.78
C GLY A 149 -9.13 -11.15 7.04
N ARG A 150 -9.32 -12.46 6.97
CA ARG A 150 -9.79 -13.30 8.08
C ARG A 150 -8.63 -14.13 8.61
N PRO A 151 -7.68 -13.55 9.37
CA PRO A 151 -6.58 -14.32 9.92
C PRO A 151 -7.13 -15.48 10.77
N THR A 152 -6.55 -16.66 10.61
CA THR A 152 -6.86 -17.81 11.46
C THR A 152 -5.86 -17.87 12.61
N SER A 153 -6.36 -18.09 13.82
CA SER A 153 -5.51 -18.32 14.99
C SER A 153 -4.75 -19.64 14.86
N VAL A 154 -3.76 -19.87 15.73
CA VAL A 154 -3.00 -21.14 15.80
C VAL A 154 -3.94 -22.34 16.04
N GLU A 155 -5.10 -22.12 16.66
CA GLU A 155 -6.14 -23.14 16.89
C GLU A 155 -7.11 -23.31 15.70
N GLY A 156 -6.87 -22.62 14.58
CA GLY A 156 -7.72 -22.66 13.39
C GLY A 156 -9.03 -21.87 13.51
N LYS A 157 -9.18 -21.03 14.54
CA LYS A 157 -10.39 -20.21 14.72
C LYS A 157 -10.25 -18.89 13.93
N PRO A 158 -11.29 -18.42 13.24
CA PRO A 158 -11.29 -17.11 12.62
C PRO A 158 -11.07 -16.02 13.69
N TYR A 159 -10.14 -15.10 13.42
CA TYR A 159 -9.87 -13.94 14.25
C TYR A 159 -10.29 -12.68 13.47
N THR A 160 -11.11 -11.84 14.08
CA THR A 160 -11.49 -10.54 13.53
C THR A 160 -10.53 -9.48 14.05
N ASP A 161 -9.66 -9.00 13.17
CA ASP A 161 -8.77 -7.87 13.39
C ASP A 161 -9.09 -6.83 12.30
N PRO A 162 -9.96 -5.84 12.56
CA PRO A 162 -10.25 -4.79 11.59
C PRO A 162 -9.01 -3.89 11.46
N ARG A 163 -8.13 -4.23 10.52
CA ARG A 163 -6.94 -3.43 10.21
C ARG A 163 -7.34 -2.26 9.35
N VAL A 164 -7.34 -1.07 9.95
CA VAL A 164 -7.57 0.19 9.24
C VAL A 164 -6.24 0.90 9.08
N LEU A 165 -5.89 1.26 7.86
CA LEU A 165 -4.66 1.97 7.54
C LEU A 165 -4.98 3.34 6.95
N TYR A 166 -4.14 4.33 7.23
CA TYR A 166 -4.32 5.71 6.83
C TYR A 166 -3.14 6.21 6.01
N GLY A 167 -3.39 7.12 5.10
CA GLY A 167 -2.34 7.71 4.28
C GLY A 167 -2.79 8.94 3.50
N THR A 168 -1.88 9.47 2.71
CA THR A 168 -2.15 10.58 1.78
C THR A 168 -1.85 10.12 0.35
N PRO A 169 -2.79 10.28 -0.59
CA PRO A 169 -2.54 10.02 -2.00
C PRO A 169 -1.72 11.13 -2.65
N TYR A 170 -0.67 10.73 -3.37
CA TYR A 170 0.21 11.62 -4.11
C TYR A 170 0.17 11.32 -5.60
N VAL A 171 0.25 12.36 -6.41
CA VAL A 171 0.31 12.32 -7.87
C VAL A 171 1.72 12.65 -8.32
N ASP A 172 2.27 11.74 -9.13
CA ASP A 172 3.40 12.00 -10.00
C ASP A 172 2.88 12.37 -11.39
N ALA A 173 2.77 13.67 -11.65
CA ALA A 173 2.27 14.17 -12.93
C ALA A 173 3.20 13.82 -14.10
N ARG A 174 4.51 13.64 -13.85
CA ARG A 174 5.50 13.34 -14.89
C ARG A 174 5.33 11.93 -15.43
N HIS A 175 5.09 10.97 -14.53
CA HIS A 175 4.90 9.56 -14.91
C HIS A 175 3.43 9.15 -15.01
N SER A 176 2.51 10.08 -14.72
CA SER A 176 1.07 9.83 -14.68
C SER A 176 0.71 8.68 -13.74
N THR A 177 1.17 8.77 -12.49
CA THR A 177 0.89 7.76 -11.47
C THR A 177 0.39 8.37 -10.16
N ILE A 178 -0.36 7.57 -9.42
CA ILE A 178 -0.78 7.83 -8.05
C ILE A 178 -0.10 6.80 -7.17
N PHE A 179 0.37 7.24 -6.00
CA PHE A 179 0.82 6.33 -4.97
C PHE A 179 0.34 6.75 -3.59
N LEU A 180 0.17 5.74 -2.73
CA LEU A 180 -0.30 5.88 -1.37
C LEU A 180 0.64 5.11 -0.47
N LEU A 181 1.08 5.76 0.61
CA LEU A 181 1.71 5.11 1.73
C LEU A 181 0.66 4.99 2.85
N LEU A 182 0.24 3.77 3.13
CA LEU A 182 -0.81 3.46 4.12
C LEU A 182 -0.18 2.74 5.31
N THR A 183 -0.38 3.28 6.51
CA THR A 183 0.13 2.70 7.75
C THR A 183 -0.91 2.76 8.86
N ASN A 184 -0.69 1.99 9.93
CA ASN A 184 -1.48 2.06 11.16
C ASN A 184 -0.56 2.06 12.40
N GLU A 185 -1.16 2.14 13.59
CA GLU A 185 -0.43 2.21 14.86
C GLU A 185 0.29 0.91 15.23
N THR A 186 -0.14 -0.23 14.69
CA THR A 186 0.48 -1.54 14.91
C THR A 186 1.72 -1.74 14.03
N GLY A 187 1.99 -0.83 13.09
CA GLY A 187 3.12 -0.90 12.17
C GLY A 187 2.85 -1.71 10.90
N ASP A 188 1.60 -2.05 10.60
CA ASP A 188 1.24 -2.56 9.27
C ASP A 188 1.52 -1.49 8.22
N PHE A 189 1.89 -1.96 7.02
CA PHE A 189 2.39 -1.12 5.95
C PHE A 189 1.89 -1.62 4.61
N TYR A 190 1.27 -0.73 3.84
CA TYR A 190 0.96 -0.97 2.44
C TYR A 190 1.36 0.23 1.60
N PHE A 191 2.16 -0.02 0.57
CA PHE A 191 2.39 0.96 -0.48
C PHE A 191 1.58 0.56 -1.71
N LEU A 192 0.64 1.40 -2.13
CA LEU A 192 -0.15 1.21 -3.34
C LEU A 192 0.37 2.15 -4.44
N TYR A 193 0.54 1.64 -5.65
CA TYR A 193 1.01 2.41 -6.80
C TYR A 193 0.25 2.02 -8.07
N PHE A 194 -0.33 2.99 -8.76
CA PHE A 194 -1.16 2.76 -9.95
C PHE A 194 -1.19 3.97 -10.87
N ASN A 195 -1.70 3.80 -12.09
CA ASN A 195 -1.71 4.87 -13.08
C ASN A 195 -2.79 5.95 -12.78
N TRP A 196 -2.36 7.20 -12.86
CA TRP A 196 -3.23 8.37 -12.98
C TRP A 196 -3.65 8.53 -14.45
N GLN A 197 -4.93 8.81 -14.67
CA GLN A 197 -5.49 9.11 -15.98
C GLN A 197 -6.51 10.21 -15.80
N HIS A 198 -6.51 11.14 -16.74
CA HIS A 198 -7.49 12.22 -16.73
C HIS A 198 -8.84 11.73 -17.25
N PHE A 199 -9.88 11.81 -16.41
CA PHE A 199 -11.24 11.43 -16.79
C PHE A 199 -12.08 12.67 -17.17
N ARG A 200 -12.72 12.62 -18.34
CA ARG A 200 -13.54 13.74 -18.84
C ARG A 200 -14.89 13.87 -18.15
N SER A 201 -15.57 12.75 -17.88
CA SER A 201 -16.96 12.75 -17.41
C SER A 201 -17.17 11.91 -16.15
N HIS A 202 -16.62 10.70 -16.10
CA HIS A 202 -16.82 9.76 -14.99
C HIS A 202 -15.70 9.81 -13.96
N GLY A 203 -15.97 9.34 -12.74
CA GLY A 203 -14.93 9.08 -11.74
C GLY A 203 -14.11 7.83 -12.07
N LEU A 204 -13.13 7.54 -11.23
CA LEU A 204 -12.41 6.27 -11.25
C LEU A 204 -13.40 5.11 -11.14
N TYR A 205 -13.44 4.21 -12.12
CA TYR A 205 -14.34 3.05 -12.10
C TYR A 205 -13.59 1.72 -11.92
N PHE A 206 -12.37 1.63 -12.44
CA PHE A 206 -11.50 0.46 -12.33
C PHE A 206 -10.04 0.89 -12.37
N ARG A 207 -9.23 0.30 -11.49
CA ARG A 207 -7.77 0.34 -11.61
C ARG A 207 -7.14 -0.98 -11.27
N ARG A 208 -5.99 -1.19 -11.89
CA ARG A 208 -5.01 -2.18 -11.49
C ARG A 208 -3.74 -1.45 -11.08
N GLY A 209 -3.08 -1.94 -10.04
CA GLY A 209 -1.83 -1.40 -9.54
C GLY A 209 -0.98 -2.46 -8.87
N ILE A 210 0.09 -2.00 -8.24
CA ILE A 210 1.01 -2.83 -7.46
C ILE A 210 0.93 -2.44 -5.99
N ALA A 211 0.96 -3.44 -5.12
CA ALA A 211 1.03 -3.30 -3.69
C ALA A 211 2.36 -3.87 -3.18
N LEU A 212 3.00 -3.13 -2.27
CA LEU A 212 4.13 -3.62 -1.48
C LEU A 212 3.72 -3.71 -0.01
N THR A 213 3.97 -4.85 0.61
CA THR A 213 3.71 -5.09 2.04
C THR A 213 4.71 -6.10 2.58
N PRO A 214 5.08 -6.07 3.87
CA PRO A 214 5.75 -7.20 4.49
C PRO A 214 4.87 -8.46 4.44
N SER A 215 5.52 -9.61 4.28
CA SER A 215 4.90 -10.92 4.46
C SER A 215 4.49 -11.12 5.92
N SER A 216 3.43 -11.89 6.16
CA SER A 216 3.01 -12.26 7.53
C SER A 216 3.76 -13.48 8.09
N LEU A 217 4.75 -14.01 7.37
CA LEU A 217 5.58 -15.14 7.81
C LEU A 217 6.80 -14.67 8.60
N ARG A 218 7.39 -15.53 9.43
CA ARG A 218 8.44 -15.20 10.41
C ARG A 218 9.60 -14.31 9.92
N ASP A 219 10.05 -14.51 8.68
CA ASP A 219 11.17 -13.76 8.10
C ASP A 219 10.75 -12.43 7.45
N ASN A 220 9.44 -12.15 7.43
CA ASN A 220 8.77 -10.97 6.87
C ASN A 220 9.37 -10.48 5.54
N PRO A 221 9.62 -11.35 4.52
CA PRO A 221 10.14 -10.88 3.24
C PRO A 221 9.21 -9.83 2.63
N VAL A 222 9.79 -8.92 1.85
CA VAL A 222 9.00 -7.93 1.13
C VAL A 222 8.17 -8.65 0.07
N LEU A 223 6.86 -8.41 0.07
CA LEU A 223 5.97 -8.92 -0.96
C LEU A 223 5.66 -7.84 -1.98
N PHE A 224 5.77 -8.21 -3.24
CA PHE A 224 5.24 -7.48 -4.38
C PHE A 224 4.04 -8.24 -4.92
N MET A 225 2.92 -7.56 -5.09
CA MET A 225 1.71 -8.16 -5.63
C MET A 225 0.92 -7.16 -6.45
N ASN A 226 0.07 -7.64 -7.34
CA ASN A 226 -0.91 -6.77 -7.98
C ASN A 226 -2.10 -6.58 -7.05
N PHE A 227 -2.78 -5.46 -7.19
CA PHE A 227 -4.12 -5.24 -6.67
C PHE A 227 -5.03 -4.71 -7.78
N VAL A 228 -6.33 -4.86 -7.58
CA VAL A 228 -7.35 -4.18 -8.38
C VAL A 228 -8.27 -3.36 -7.48
N LEU A 229 -8.87 -2.32 -8.04
CA LEU A 229 -9.89 -1.46 -7.43
C LEU A 229 -11.09 -1.36 -8.37
N PHE A 230 -12.28 -1.44 -7.80
CA PHE A 230 -13.55 -1.26 -8.47
C PHE A 230 -14.36 -0.18 -7.75
N ALA A 231 -15.09 0.66 -8.50
CA ALA A 231 -15.99 1.65 -7.89
C ALA A 231 -17.27 1.04 -7.31
N LEU A 232 -17.60 -0.19 -7.70
CA LEU A 232 -18.77 -0.92 -7.23
C LEU A 232 -18.34 -2.28 -6.67
N PRO A 233 -19.08 -2.82 -5.69
CA PRO A 233 -18.77 -4.13 -5.14
C PRO A 233 -18.89 -5.22 -6.21
N ILE A 234 -18.07 -6.27 -6.07
CA ILE A 234 -18.07 -7.43 -6.95
C ILE A 234 -18.81 -8.57 -6.25
N ASP A 235 -19.72 -9.23 -6.98
CA ASP A 235 -20.45 -10.38 -6.50
C ASP A 235 -19.52 -11.59 -6.29
N GLU A 236 -19.80 -12.43 -5.29
CA GLU A 236 -18.95 -13.58 -4.97
C GLU A 236 -18.77 -14.53 -6.17
N ALA A 237 -19.79 -14.66 -7.02
CA ALA A 237 -19.78 -15.49 -8.22
C ALA A 237 -18.71 -15.05 -9.25
N ASP A 238 -18.37 -13.76 -9.29
CA ASP A 238 -17.43 -13.17 -10.25
C ASP A 238 -15.99 -13.06 -9.71
N THR A 239 -15.77 -13.45 -8.45
CA THR A 239 -14.45 -13.41 -7.79
C THR A 239 -13.39 -14.25 -8.54
N SER A 240 -13.81 -15.28 -9.28
CA SER A 240 -12.91 -16.10 -10.11
C SER A 240 -12.19 -15.26 -11.18
N TYR A 241 -12.85 -14.26 -11.75
CA TYR A 241 -12.26 -13.36 -12.76
C TYR A 241 -11.27 -12.37 -12.14
N VAL A 242 -11.52 -11.95 -10.88
CA VAL A 242 -10.63 -11.06 -10.13
C VAL A 242 -9.25 -11.70 -9.97
N SER A 243 -9.19 -13.00 -9.69
CA SER A 243 -7.92 -13.72 -9.53
C SER A 243 -7.05 -13.69 -10.80
N GLY A 244 -7.67 -13.76 -11.98
CA GLY A 244 -6.99 -13.56 -13.27
C GLY A 244 -6.47 -12.14 -13.47
N LEU A 245 -7.21 -11.14 -13.02
CA LEU A 245 -6.77 -9.73 -13.05
C LEU A 245 -5.57 -9.44 -12.14
N LEU A 246 -5.29 -10.31 -11.17
CA LEU A 246 -4.18 -10.16 -10.22
C LEU A 246 -2.89 -10.87 -10.66
N ALA A 247 -2.96 -11.79 -11.62
CA ALA A 247 -1.78 -12.45 -12.19
C ALA A 247 -0.97 -11.47 -13.05
N GLU A 248 0.37 -11.57 -13.03
CA GLU A 248 1.35 -10.71 -13.73
C GLU A 248 0.87 -10.04 -15.03
N VAL A 249 1.21 -8.76 -15.21
CA VAL A 249 0.96 -8.03 -16.46
C VAL A 249 2.07 -8.36 -17.47
N SER A 250 1.81 -9.37 -18.30
CA SER A 250 2.69 -9.76 -19.40
C SER A 250 1.86 -9.90 -20.68
N PRO A 251 2.42 -9.60 -21.87
CA PRO A 251 1.71 -9.73 -23.14
C PRO A 251 1.37 -11.18 -23.49
N SER A 252 2.01 -12.13 -22.81
CA SER A 252 1.72 -13.55 -22.93
C SER A 252 1.88 -14.26 -21.58
N PHE A 253 1.21 -15.39 -21.44
CA PHE A 253 1.34 -16.28 -20.29
C PHE A 253 1.32 -17.74 -20.72
N CYS A 254 1.88 -18.60 -19.87
CA CYS A 254 2.00 -20.03 -20.15
C CYS A 254 1.11 -20.85 -19.21
N ILE A 255 0.38 -21.81 -19.76
CA ILE A 255 -0.47 -22.74 -19.01
C ILE A 255 -0.21 -24.17 -19.46
N SER A 256 -0.18 -25.13 -18.53
CA SER A 256 0.04 -26.53 -18.88
C SER A 256 -1.14 -27.13 -19.63
N GLN A 257 -0.87 -28.05 -20.56
CA GLN A 257 -1.93 -28.74 -21.29
C GLN A 257 -2.88 -29.49 -20.36
N GLU A 258 -2.36 -30.11 -19.30
CA GLU A 258 -3.18 -30.77 -18.29
C GLU A 258 -4.19 -29.81 -17.66
N LYS A 259 -3.73 -28.60 -17.27
CA LYS A 259 -4.59 -27.61 -16.63
C LYS A 259 -5.64 -27.06 -17.59
N VAL A 260 -5.27 -26.83 -18.86
CA VAL A 260 -6.22 -26.46 -19.92
C VAL A 260 -7.30 -27.52 -20.08
N ASN A 261 -6.94 -28.79 -20.18
CA ASN A 261 -7.91 -29.88 -20.34
C ASN A 261 -8.84 -29.99 -19.12
N GLN A 262 -8.30 -29.81 -17.91
CA GLN A 262 -9.11 -29.73 -16.68
C GLN A 262 -10.09 -28.56 -16.72
N LEU A 263 -9.69 -27.39 -17.20
CA LEU A 263 -10.59 -26.23 -17.33
C LEU A 263 -11.65 -26.44 -18.39
N ARG A 264 -11.29 -26.94 -19.58
CA ARG A 264 -12.24 -27.22 -20.68
C ARG A 264 -13.35 -28.17 -20.29
N SER A 265 -13.05 -29.15 -19.43
CA SER A 265 -14.05 -30.11 -18.92
C SER A 265 -15.00 -29.53 -17.86
N LYS A 266 -14.63 -28.42 -17.21
CA LYS A 266 -15.41 -27.80 -16.14
C LYS A 266 -16.15 -26.54 -16.60
N GLU A 267 -15.55 -25.78 -17.50
CA GLU A 267 -16.01 -24.45 -17.92
C GLU A 267 -16.29 -24.43 -19.43
N PRO A 268 -17.57 -24.44 -19.85
CA PRO A 268 -17.95 -24.42 -21.26
C PRO A 268 -17.37 -23.23 -22.03
N LEU A 269 -17.22 -22.09 -21.35
CA LEU A 269 -16.63 -20.87 -21.92
C LEU A 269 -15.20 -21.11 -22.43
N ILE A 270 -14.41 -21.93 -21.74
CA ILE A 270 -13.04 -22.25 -22.15
C ILE A 270 -13.05 -23.17 -23.37
N GLU A 271 -14.00 -24.10 -23.45
CA GLU A 271 -14.16 -24.92 -24.64
C GLU A 271 -14.49 -24.05 -25.87
N SER A 272 -15.45 -23.12 -25.74
CA SER A 272 -15.77 -22.16 -26.80
C SER A 272 -14.57 -21.29 -27.19
N PHE A 273 -13.78 -20.84 -26.22
CA PHE A 273 -12.54 -20.09 -26.49
C PHE A 273 -11.55 -20.90 -27.34
N PHE A 274 -11.32 -22.18 -27.02
CA PHE A 274 -10.41 -23.03 -27.80
C PHE A 274 -10.98 -23.40 -29.18
N GLN A 275 -12.29 -23.47 -29.35
CA GLN A 275 -12.90 -23.62 -30.68
C GLN A 275 -12.70 -22.35 -31.53
N ALA A 276 -12.82 -21.18 -30.91
CA ALA A 276 -12.70 -19.89 -31.60
C ALA A 276 -11.24 -19.53 -31.93
N PHE A 277 -10.30 -19.76 -31.01
CA PHE A 277 -8.91 -19.29 -31.13
C PHE A 277 -7.87 -20.42 -31.17
N GLY A 278 -8.28 -21.69 -31.13
CA GLY A 278 -7.37 -22.83 -31.09
C GLY A 278 -6.34 -22.82 -32.21
N TYR A 279 -6.71 -22.39 -33.42
CA TYR A 279 -5.80 -22.30 -34.57
C TYR A 279 -4.59 -21.38 -34.32
N ILE A 280 -4.71 -20.37 -33.45
CA ILE A 280 -3.61 -19.48 -33.05
C ILE A 280 -2.66 -20.20 -32.09
N LEU A 281 -3.21 -21.07 -31.23
CA LEU A 281 -2.50 -21.76 -30.16
C LEU A 281 -1.85 -23.07 -30.63
N GLU A 282 -2.28 -23.62 -31.77
CA GLU A 282 -1.89 -24.94 -32.26
C GLU A 282 -0.47 -25.04 -32.84
N HIS A 283 0.17 -23.91 -33.16
CA HIS A 283 1.52 -23.88 -33.74
C HIS A 283 2.63 -24.16 -32.70
N GLU A 284 2.35 -24.06 -31.40
CA GLU A 284 3.32 -24.26 -30.31
C GLU A 284 3.03 -25.51 -29.46
N LYS A 285 2.69 -26.65 -30.08
CA LYS A 285 2.45 -27.92 -29.35
C LYS A 285 3.75 -28.55 -28.81
N GLN A 286 4.13 -28.12 -27.61
CA GLN A 286 4.97 -28.81 -26.60
C GLN A 286 4.17 -28.72 -25.26
N PRO A 287 4.57 -29.27 -24.09
CA PRO A 287 3.62 -29.60 -23.00
C PRO A 287 2.89 -28.42 -22.32
N MET A 288 3.13 -27.20 -22.79
CA MET A 288 2.57 -25.93 -22.33
C MET A 288 1.98 -25.19 -23.53
N TYR A 289 0.86 -24.49 -23.31
CA TYR A 289 0.34 -23.49 -24.24
C TYR A 289 0.87 -22.10 -23.87
N THR A 290 1.43 -21.39 -24.83
CA THR A 290 1.71 -19.95 -24.72
C THR A 290 0.53 -19.18 -25.31
N ILE A 291 -0.14 -18.38 -24.48
CA ILE A 291 -1.27 -17.56 -24.91
C ILE A 291 -0.81 -16.11 -25.00
N ASN A 292 -0.87 -15.52 -26.19
CA ASN A 292 -0.54 -14.11 -26.43
C ASN A 292 -1.82 -13.25 -26.34
N GLU A 293 -1.97 -12.52 -25.24
CA GLU A 293 -3.15 -11.70 -24.96
C GLU A 293 -3.36 -10.63 -26.04
N THR A 294 -2.29 -9.98 -26.48
CA THR A 294 -2.35 -8.92 -27.51
C THR A 294 -2.86 -9.47 -28.83
N GLN A 295 -2.42 -10.66 -29.22
CA GLN A 295 -2.85 -11.30 -30.47
C GLN A 295 -4.32 -11.74 -30.40
N ILE A 296 -4.74 -12.34 -29.28
CA ILE A 296 -6.12 -12.78 -29.09
C ILE A 296 -7.08 -11.59 -29.09
N LEU A 297 -6.78 -10.55 -28.31
CA LEU A 297 -7.63 -9.36 -28.20
C LEU A 297 -7.70 -8.53 -29.48
N SER A 298 -6.67 -8.57 -30.34
CA SER A 298 -6.69 -7.89 -31.64
C SER A 298 -7.39 -8.70 -32.74
N THR A 299 -7.63 -9.99 -32.51
CA THR A 299 -8.29 -10.87 -33.47
C THR A 299 -9.81 -10.72 -33.32
N SER A 300 -10.45 -10.14 -34.33
CA SER A 300 -11.91 -10.10 -34.41
C SER A 300 -12.44 -11.50 -34.75
N ASN A 301 -13.29 -12.05 -33.89
CA ASN A 301 -13.91 -13.36 -34.10
C ASN A 301 -15.44 -13.22 -34.07
N PRO A 302 -16.17 -13.64 -35.13
CA PRO A 302 -17.63 -13.52 -35.18
C PRO A 302 -18.37 -14.52 -34.27
N HIS A 303 -17.66 -15.53 -33.73
CA HIS A 303 -18.27 -16.62 -32.97
C HIS A 303 -18.19 -16.44 -31.44
N MET A 304 -17.51 -15.41 -30.95
CA MET A 304 -17.37 -15.16 -29.52
C MET A 304 -17.33 -13.65 -29.25
N ASP A 305 -18.16 -13.20 -28.32
CA ASP A 305 -18.21 -11.79 -27.92
C ASP A 305 -16.95 -11.37 -27.15
N GLU A 306 -16.54 -10.11 -27.29
CA GLU A 306 -15.31 -9.58 -26.67
C GLU A 306 -15.30 -9.77 -25.14
N VAL A 307 -16.44 -9.59 -24.48
CA VAL A 307 -16.55 -9.77 -23.02
C VAL A 307 -16.29 -11.22 -22.63
N ASP A 308 -16.82 -12.17 -23.40
CA ASP A 308 -16.64 -13.59 -23.17
C ASP A 308 -15.19 -14.02 -23.44
N VAL A 309 -14.54 -13.44 -24.45
CA VAL A 309 -13.09 -13.62 -24.69
C VAL A 309 -12.31 -13.17 -23.47
N ILE A 310 -12.59 -11.98 -22.93
CA ILE A 310 -11.91 -11.46 -21.73
C ILE A 310 -12.14 -12.38 -20.53
N LYS A 311 -13.39 -12.80 -20.27
CA LYS A 311 -13.71 -13.74 -19.18
C LYS A 311 -12.92 -15.05 -19.31
N ALA A 312 -12.88 -15.64 -20.50
CA ALA A 312 -12.13 -16.86 -20.76
C ALA A 312 -10.63 -16.67 -20.50
N MET A 313 -10.05 -15.56 -20.99
CA MET A 313 -8.65 -15.24 -20.76
C MET A 313 -8.33 -15.06 -19.27
N LEU A 314 -9.19 -14.39 -18.49
CA LEU A 314 -8.98 -14.22 -17.05
C LEU A 314 -8.97 -15.55 -16.30
N LEU A 315 -9.88 -16.48 -16.65
CA LEU A 315 -9.89 -17.84 -16.09
C LEU A 315 -8.64 -18.64 -16.47
N LEU A 316 -8.20 -18.55 -17.72
CA LEU A 316 -6.96 -19.20 -18.17
C LEU A 316 -5.73 -18.61 -17.47
N LYS A 317 -5.70 -17.30 -17.28
CA LYS A 317 -4.60 -16.58 -16.64
C LYS A 317 -4.52 -16.90 -15.15
N ASP A 318 -5.66 -17.03 -14.46
CA ASP A 318 -5.73 -17.49 -13.07
C ASP A 318 -5.07 -18.85 -12.86
N ALA A 319 -5.26 -19.76 -13.81
CA ALA A 319 -4.73 -21.11 -13.79
C ALA A 319 -3.33 -21.26 -14.41
N SER A 320 -2.75 -20.16 -14.90
CA SER A 320 -1.46 -20.14 -15.57
C SER A 320 -0.29 -20.18 -14.58
N LEU A 321 0.93 -20.24 -15.10
CA LEU A 321 2.15 -20.12 -14.28
C LEU A 321 2.49 -18.68 -13.91
N SER A 322 1.69 -17.69 -14.33
CA SER A 322 1.95 -16.29 -14.03
C SER A 322 1.95 -16.03 -12.53
N PRO A 323 3.00 -15.41 -11.98
CA PRO A 323 3.07 -15.08 -10.57
C PRO A 323 1.97 -14.07 -10.21
N LYS A 324 1.31 -14.33 -9.09
CA LYS A 324 0.29 -13.46 -8.49
C LYS A 324 0.88 -12.60 -7.36
N ARG A 325 1.93 -13.12 -6.72
CA ARG A 325 2.74 -12.50 -5.66
C ARG A 325 4.19 -12.94 -5.85
N ILE A 326 5.12 -12.05 -5.54
CA ILE A 326 6.56 -12.32 -5.54
C ILE A 326 7.08 -12.00 -4.15
N ALA A 327 7.69 -12.98 -3.49
CA ALA A 327 8.40 -12.79 -2.23
C ALA A 327 9.87 -12.50 -2.53
N TYR A 328 10.35 -11.36 -2.05
CA TYR A 328 11.76 -10.99 -2.13
C TYR A 328 12.48 -11.52 -0.89
N GLU A 329 13.10 -12.69 -1.06
CA GLU A 329 13.91 -13.36 -0.04
C GLU A 329 15.39 -13.28 -0.42
N ASP A 330 16.25 -12.94 0.55
CA ASP A 330 17.69 -12.96 0.35
C ASP A 330 18.22 -14.39 0.44
N VAL A 331 18.60 -14.96 -0.71
CA VAL A 331 19.21 -16.29 -0.76
C VAL A 331 20.68 -16.19 -0.36
N GLU A 332 21.08 -16.87 0.72
CA GLU A 332 22.43 -16.84 1.29
C GLU A 332 23.52 -17.16 0.24
N ALA A 333 23.25 -18.06 -0.70
CA ALA A 333 24.17 -18.41 -1.79
C ALA A 333 24.55 -17.19 -2.64
N TYR A 334 23.61 -16.29 -2.93
CA TYR A 334 23.89 -15.08 -3.70
C TYR A 334 24.66 -14.04 -2.88
N ALA A 335 24.37 -13.93 -1.58
CA ALA A 335 25.15 -13.07 -0.66
C ALA A 335 26.61 -13.55 -0.55
N ALA A 336 26.82 -14.87 -0.40
CA ALA A 336 28.14 -15.48 -0.36
C ALA A 336 28.90 -15.29 -1.68
N PHE A 337 28.23 -15.48 -2.83
CA PHE A 337 28.81 -15.22 -4.14
C PHE A 337 29.23 -13.75 -4.29
N SER A 338 28.35 -12.81 -3.92
CA SER A 338 28.64 -11.37 -3.97
C SER A 338 29.88 -11.03 -3.14
N LYS A 339 29.91 -11.46 -1.87
CA LYS A 339 31.04 -11.22 -0.96
C LYS A 339 32.35 -11.82 -1.47
N ASN A 340 32.33 -13.09 -1.87
CA ASN A 340 33.55 -13.85 -2.13
C ASN A 340 34.07 -13.69 -3.56
N PHE A 341 33.20 -13.38 -4.52
CA PHE A 341 33.55 -13.28 -5.94
C PHE A 341 33.53 -11.84 -6.45
N LEU A 342 32.43 -11.11 -6.27
CA LEU A 342 32.24 -9.77 -6.85
C LEU A 342 32.98 -8.68 -6.06
N GLN A 343 33.01 -8.79 -4.73
CA GLN A 343 33.56 -7.76 -3.84
C GLN A 343 35.03 -8.01 -3.44
N LYS A 344 35.78 -8.76 -4.24
CA LYS A 344 37.21 -8.98 -3.97
C LYS A 344 37.95 -7.65 -3.92
N ALA A 345 38.62 -7.37 -2.81
CA ALA A 345 39.51 -6.23 -2.71
C ALA A 345 40.57 -6.32 -3.82
N LYS A 346 40.74 -5.26 -4.61
CA LYS A 346 41.84 -5.18 -5.58
C LYS A 346 43.13 -5.42 -4.82
N ARG A 347 43.87 -6.46 -5.18
CA ARG A 347 45.25 -6.63 -4.71
C ARG A 347 45.99 -5.36 -5.11
N LYS A 348 46.58 -4.67 -4.14
CA LYS A 348 47.58 -3.64 -4.42
C LYS A 348 48.78 -4.41 -4.99
N ASP A 349 49.01 -4.26 -6.28
CA ASP A 349 50.28 -4.64 -6.90
C ASP A 349 51.41 -3.75 -6.39
#